data_AF-R5MU03-F1
#
_entry.id   AF-R5MU03-F1
#
_cell.length_a   1.000
_cell.length_b   1.000
_cell.length_c   1.000
_cell.angle_alpha   90.00
_cell.angle_beta   90.00
_cell.angle_gamma   90.00
#
_symmetry.space_group_name_H-M   'P 1'
#
loop_
_entity.id
_entity.type
_entity.pdbx_description
1 polymer ?
#
loop_
_entity_poly.entity_id
_entity_poly.type
_entity_poly.pdbx_seq_one_letter_code
_entity_poly.pdbx_strand_id
1 'polypeptide(L)'
;MMLDADVSNVKCLTFANADVAEFTVKAGSRITRSQVKDVGLPKGATIGGLIRNGEGILVTGNTTIMENDHVVVFCLGMMIKKLEKFFN
;
A
#
# COMPACT_ATOMS: atom_id res chain seq x y z
N MET A 1 -5.78 16.23 -12.56
CA MET A 1 -5.91 14.84 -13.07
C MET A 1 -6.35 13.98 -11.90
N MET A 2 -7.59 13.51 -11.93
CA MET A 2 -8.08 12.55 -10.95
C MET A 2 -7.45 11.18 -11.24
N LEU A 3 -6.90 10.54 -10.20
CA LEU A 3 -6.48 9.15 -10.25
C LEU A 3 -7.73 8.29 -10.05
N ASP A 4 -8.02 7.43 -11.01
CA ASP A 4 -9.20 6.55 -11.05
C ASP A 4 -8.92 5.23 -10.32
N ALA A 5 -8.42 5.35 -9.09
CA ALA A 5 -8.26 4.26 -8.16
C ALA A 5 -8.95 4.69 -6.87
N ASP A 6 -9.63 3.74 -6.23
CA ASP A 6 -10.28 3.87 -4.92
C ASP A 6 -9.22 4.19 -3.85
N VAL A 7 -8.77 5.45 -3.80
CA VAL A 7 -7.77 5.97 -2.87
C VAL A 7 -8.52 6.92 -1.95
N SER A 8 -8.92 6.41 -0.79
CA SER A 8 -9.86 7.08 0.11
C SER A 8 -9.23 8.15 1.01
N ASN A 9 -7.91 8.32 1.06
CA ASN A 9 -7.29 9.51 1.69
C ASN A 9 -5.79 9.62 1.35
N VAL A 10 -5.39 10.55 0.48
CA VAL A 10 -3.97 10.95 0.35
C VAL A 10 -3.76 12.18 1.21
N LYS A 11 -2.93 12.08 2.26
CA LYS A 11 -2.60 13.19 3.14
C LYS A 11 -1.12 13.53 3.00
N CYS A 12 -0.81 14.69 2.41
CA CYS A 12 0.56 15.15 2.25
C CYS A 12 1.14 15.54 3.63
N LEU A 13 2.26 14.92 4.02
CA LEU A 13 3.08 15.40 5.14
C LEU A 13 4.12 16.41 4.61
N THR A 14 3.85 17.69 4.77
CA THR A 14 4.64 18.82 4.22
C THR A 14 6.11 18.90 4.72
N PHE A 15 6.53 18.04 5.65
CA PHE A 15 7.91 18.02 6.19
C PHE A 15 8.82 16.95 5.56
N ALA A 16 8.29 16.06 4.73
CA ALA A 16 9.06 15.03 4.03
C ALA A 16 8.63 15.00 2.56
N ASN A 17 9.56 14.74 1.64
CA ASN A 17 9.25 14.51 0.23
C ASN A 17 8.58 13.13 0.02
N ALA A 18 7.63 12.76 0.87
CA ALA A 18 7.00 11.45 0.90
C ALA A 18 5.47 11.58 0.92
N ASP A 19 4.83 10.86 0.02
CA ASP A 19 3.40 10.68 -0.08
C ASP A 19 2.98 9.45 0.72
N VAL A 20 1.85 9.58 1.43
CA VAL A 20 1.20 8.46 2.11
C VAL A 20 -0.06 8.12 1.33
N ALA A 21 -0.18 6.86 0.92
CA ALA A 21 -1.36 6.35 0.24
C ALA A 21 -1.91 5.13 0.98
N GLU A 22 -3.23 5.09 1.13
CA GLU A 22 -3.95 3.93 1.62
C GLU A 22 -4.55 3.18 0.43
N PHE A 23 -4.37 1.86 0.40
CA PHE A 23 -4.90 0.99 -0.64
C PHE A 23 -5.77 -0.11 -0.03
N THR A 24 -6.98 -0.27 -0.57
CA THR A 24 -7.82 -1.42 -0.27
C THR A 24 -7.43 -2.57 -1.18
N VAL A 25 -7.04 -3.71 -0.60
CA VAL A 25 -6.55 -4.88 -1.33
C VAL A 25 -7.71 -5.62 -1.99
N LYS A 26 -7.68 -5.74 -3.32
CA LYS A 26 -8.67 -6.53 -4.06
C LYS A 26 -8.33 -8.01 -4.07
N ALA A 27 -9.36 -8.85 -4.18
CA ALA A 27 -9.22 -10.28 -4.37
C ALA A 27 -8.39 -10.58 -5.64
N GLY A 28 -7.40 -11.47 -5.53
CA GLY A 28 -6.53 -11.87 -6.66
C GLY A 28 -5.40 -10.90 -6.99
N SER A 29 -5.31 -9.77 -6.28
CA SER A 29 -4.25 -8.77 -6.43
C SER A 29 -2.87 -9.36 -6.16
N ARG A 30 -1.84 -8.80 -6.80
CA ARG A 30 -0.49 -9.36 -6.76
C ARG A 30 0.12 -9.38 -5.35
N ILE A 31 -0.24 -8.41 -4.51
CA ILE A 31 0.23 -8.28 -3.11
C ILE A 31 -0.23 -9.45 -2.22
N THR A 32 -1.30 -10.17 -2.59
CA THR A 32 -1.84 -11.31 -1.82
C THR A 32 -1.12 -12.64 -2.08
N ARG A 33 -0.27 -12.70 -3.11
CA ARG A 33 0.31 -13.97 -3.60
C ARG A 33 1.58 -14.40 -2.86
N SER A 34 2.22 -13.48 -2.15
CA SER A 34 3.50 -13.71 -1.50
C SER A 34 3.60 -12.90 -0.20
N GLN A 35 4.58 -13.23 0.65
CA GLN A 35 4.91 -12.41 1.81
C GLN A 35 5.45 -11.04 1.36
N VAL A 36 5.26 -10.00 2.17
CA VAL A 36 5.65 -8.61 1.83
C VAL A 36 7.10 -8.48 1.34
N LYS A 37 8.03 -9.24 1.91
CA LYS A 37 9.45 -9.24 1.48
C LYS A 37 9.66 -9.76 0.05
N ASP A 38 8.79 -10.65 -0.43
CA ASP A 38 8.93 -11.38 -1.70
C ASP A 38 8.07 -10.76 -2.82
N VAL A 39 7.17 -9.83 -2.49
CA VAL A 39 6.29 -9.17 -3.48
C VAL A 39 7.09 -8.29 -4.45
N GLY A 40 8.26 -7.81 -4.05
CA GLY A 40 9.13 -6.98 -4.91
C GLY A 40 8.58 -5.56 -5.08
N LEU A 41 8.24 -4.90 -3.96
CA LEU A 41 7.81 -3.50 -3.95
C LEU A 41 8.86 -2.59 -4.62
N PRO A 42 8.43 -1.52 -5.31
CA PRO A 42 9.35 -0.61 -5.98
C PRO A 42 10.27 0.10 -4.98
N LYS A 43 11.53 0.33 -5.36
CA LYS A 43 12.50 1.07 -4.54
C LYS A 43 11.95 2.46 -4.21
N GLY A 44 11.86 2.81 -2.93
CA GLY A 44 11.27 4.07 -2.50
C GLY A 44 9.78 3.98 -2.16
N ALA A 45 9.22 2.76 -2.11
CA ALA A 45 7.94 2.47 -1.47
C ALA A 45 8.13 1.52 -0.28
N THR A 46 7.47 1.82 0.83
CA THR A 46 7.54 1.06 2.08
C THR A 46 6.14 0.91 2.66
N ILE A 47 5.77 -0.30 3.08
CA ILE A 47 4.51 -0.52 3.80
C ILE A 47 4.69 -0.03 5.24
N GLY A 48 3.83 0.90 5.65
CA GLY A 48 3.80 1.43 7.01
C GLY A 48 3.06 0.52 7.98
N GLY A 49 1.96 -0.07 7.51
CA GLY A 49 1.09 -0.92 8.31
C GLY A 49 -0.11 -1.37 7.48
N LEU A 50 -0.93 -2.24 8.07
CA LEU A 50 -2.22 -2.58 7.49
C LEU A 50 -3.30 -2.55 8.57
N ILE A 51 -4.53 -2.31 8.17
CA ILE A 51 -5.71 -2.42 9.00
C ILE A 51 -6.53 -3.60 8.46
N ARG A 52 -6.83 -4.55 9.34
CA ARG A 52 -7.64 -5.73 9.04
C ARG A 52 -8.77 -5.78 10.04
N ASN A 53 -10.01 -5.83 9.56
CA ASN A 53 -11.20 -5.84 10.42
C ASN A 53 -11.26 -4.67 11.42
N GLY A 54 -10.71 -3.51 11.06
CA GLY A 54 -10.64 -2.33 11.95
C GLY A 54 -9.49 -2.35 12.96
N GLU A 55 -8.66 -3.40 13.00
CA GLU A 55 -7.48 -3.48 13.86
C GLU A 55 -6.21 -3.19 13.07
N GLY A 56 -5.37 -2.29 13.61
CA GLY A 56 -4.04 -2.01 13.07
C GLY A 56 -3.06 -3.15 13.36
N ILE A 57 -2.45 -3.70 12.31
CA ILE A 57 -1.49 -4.80 12.39
C ILE A 57 -0.11 -4.30 11.94
N LEU A 58 0.92 -4.65 12.73
CA LEU A 58 2.31 -4.40 12.37
C LEU A 58 2.71 -5.27 11.17
N VAL A 59 3.15 -4.63 10.10
CA VAL A 59 3.64 -5.32 8.91
C VAL A 59 5.12 -5.62 9.06
N THR A 60 5.48 -6.88 8.84
CA THR A 60 6.86 -7.35 8.76
C THR A 60 7.09 -7.98 7.38
N GLY A 61 8.34 -8.29 7.05
CA GLY A 61 8.65 -8.97 5.79
C GLY A 61 7.93 -10.33 5.62
N ASN A 62 7.55 -10.98 6.72
CA ASN A 62 6.85 -12.27 6.71
C ASN A 62 5.32 -12.13 6.70
N THR A 63 4.80 -10.91 6.84
CA THR A 63 3.36 -10.67 6.82
C THR A 63 2.81 -10.97 5.43
N THR A 64 1.68 -11.68 5.38
CA THR A 64 0.91 -11.91 4.16
C THR A 64 -0.31 -11.02 4.19
N ILE A 65 -0.44 -10.19 3.15
CA ILE A 65 -1.57 -9.29 2.96
C ILE A 65 -2.72 -10.09 2.35
N MET A 66 -3.93 -9.83 2.82
CA MET A 66 -5.14 -10.55 2.41
C MET A 66 -6.11 -9.60 1.73
N GLU A 67 -7.10 -10.15 1.04
CA GLU A 67 -8.20 -9.37 0.50
C GLU A 67 -8.91 -8.57 1.60
N ASN A 68 -9.40 -7.38 1.24
CA ASN A 68 -10.05 -6.42 2.14
C ASN A 68 -9.12 -5.82 3.22
N ASP A 69 -7.83 -6.13 3.22
CA ASP A 69 -6.89 -5.35 4.03
C ASP A 69 -6.77 -3.93 3.49
N HIS A 70 -6.70 -2.97 4.42
CA HIS A 70 -6.37 -1.59 4.12
C HIS A 70 -4.89 -1.38 4.41
N VAL A 71 -4.08 -1.23 3.37
CA VAL A 71 -2.62 -1.17 3.48
C VAL A 71 -2.16 0.27 3.31
N VAL A 72 -1.43 0.78 4.30
CA VAL A 72 -0.84 2.12 4.27
C VAL A 72 0.58 2.00 3.73
N VAL A 73 0.87 2.74 2.67
CA VAL A 73 2.16 2.74 1.98
C VAL A 73 2.73 4.16 1.95
N PHE A 74 3.99 4.27 2.35
CA PHE A 74 4.81 5.47 2.17
C PHE A 74 5.57 5.35 0.86
N CYS A 75 5.52 6.37 0.01
CA CYS A 75 6.28 6.39 -1.23
C CYS A 75 6.75 7.79 -1.60
N LEU A 76 7.79 7.90 -2.42
CA LEU A 76 8.29 9.19 -2.90
C LEU A 76 7.61 9.55 -4.24
N GLY A 77 6.73 10.55 -4.27
CA GLY A 77 6.25 11.19 -5.50
C GLY A 77 5.44 10.29 -6.44
N MET A 78 5.85 10.24 -7.72
CA MET A 78 5.12 9.58 -8.83
C MET A 78 5.00 8.04 -8.74
N MET A 79 5.34 7.43 -7.61
CA MET A 79 5.33 5.96 -7.43
C MET A 79 3.94 5.37 -7.19
N ILE A 80 2.94 6.18 -6.82
CA ILE A 80 1.57 5.73 -6.54
C ILE A 80 1.02 4.89 -7.71
N LYS A 81 1.16 5.33 -8.96
CA LYS A 81 0.70 4.58 -10.15
C LYS A 81 1.37 3.20 -10.33
N LYS A 82 2.60 3.03 -9.84
CA LYS A 82 3.28 1.73 -9.88
C LYS A 82 2.75 0.83 -8.77
N LEU A 83 2.43 1.39 -7.61
CA LEU A 83 1.86 0.69 -6.47
C LEU A 83 0.45 0.18 -6.74
N GLU A 84 -0.40 0.94 -7.43
CA GLU A 84 -1.76 0.51 -7.82
C GLU A 84 -1.78 -0.88 -8.49
N LYS A 85 -0.75 -1.22 -9.28
CA LYS A 85 -0.64 -2.53 -9.96
C LYS A 85 -0.42 -3.72 -9.01
N PHE A 86 -0.06 -3.46 -7.76
CA PHE A 86 0.10 -4.51 -6.75
C PHE A 86 -1.21 -4.79 -6.01
N PHE A 87 -2.08 -3.78 -5.90
CA PHE A 87 -3.34 -3.82 -5.14
C PHE A 87 -4.58 -4.09 -5.99
N ASN A 88 -4.51 -3.87 -7.31
CA ASN A 88 -5.51 -4.30 -8.31
C ASN A 88 -5.27 -5.73 -8.84
#